data_AF-A0AAN9T2Z6-F1
#
_entry.id   AF-A0AAN9T2Z6-F1
#
_cell.length_a   1.000
_cell.length_b   1.000
_cell.length_c   1.000
_cell.angle_alpha   90.00
_cell.angle_beta   90.00
_cell.angle_gamma   90.00
#
_symmetry.space_group_name_H-M   'P 1'
#
loop_
_entity.id
_entity.type
_entity.pdbx_description
1 polymer ?
#
loop_
_entity_poly.entity_id
_entity_poly.type
_entity_poly.pdbx_seq_one_letter_code
_entity_poly.pdbx_strand_id
1 'polypeptide(L)'
;MVVMPSDDKSNSFDHCHRRNDDRGTFPISGYDNKAFRQDGDPLADIISKPPLQPEEEPVPKGKFKMSRKEKWRILKNIATISFAFMIQFTSFQGTANLQSSINAKDGLGTSSLSAVYAALVISCIFVPTFLIKRLTVKWTLCFSLFCYAPYIASQLYPRFYTLIPAGILVGLGAAPMWAAQATYLTQAAAVYAKLTDQPVDGIVVRFFGFFFLAWQTAELWGNLISSLVLSNGVHGGGSQSNNHTMSDEDLRVCGSNFCVLGGSQSGNLERPPDSEIYEISIIYLACIAVAVSIIAFLLDPLSR
;
A
#
# COMPACT_ATOMS: atom_id res chain seq x y z
N MET A 1 7.50 -39.94 -56.72
CA MET A 1 6.39 -40.88 -56.49
C MET A 1 6.38 -41.09 -54.98
N VAL A 2 5.51 -40.47 -54.19
CA VAL A 2 4.05 -40.50 -54.15
C VAL A 2 3.60 -39.16 -53.52
N VAL A 3 2.97 -38.25 -54.28
CA VAL A 3 1.53 -37.91 -54.29
C VAL A 3 1.00 -37.38 -52.95
N MET A 4 0.66 -36.08 -52.94
CA MET A 4 -0.18 -35.40 -51.94
C MET A 4 -1.65 -35.84 -52.03
N PRO A 5 -2.49 -35.47 -51.06
CA PRO A 5 -3.51 -34.49 -51.43
C PRO A 5 -3.71 -33.35 -50.43
N SER A 6 -4.10 -32.22 -51.01
CA SER A 6 -4.75 -31.05 -50.42
C SER A 6 -6.07 -31.43 -49.72
N ASP A 7 -6.45 -30.72 -48.65
CA ASP A 7 -7.76 -30.05 -48.61
C ASP A 7 -7.92 -29.10 -47.42
N ASP A 8 -8.83 -28.17 -47.67
CA ASP A 8 -9.09 -26.87 -47.08
C ASP A 8 -10.14 -26.96 -45.94
N LYS A 9 -10.21 -25.88 -45.15
CA LYS A 9 -11.34 -25.43 -44.31
C LYS A 9 -11.76 -26.17 -43.02
N SER A 10 -11.78 -25.32 -41.98
CA SER A 10 -12.88 -25.07 -41.03
C SER A 10 -12.80 -25.69 -39.63
N ASN A 11 -13.15 -24.83 -38.67
CA ASN A 11 -13.54 -25.08 -37.29
C ASN A 11 -12.46 -25.60 -36.32
N SER A 12 -11.86 -24.65 -35.60
CA SER A 12 -11.53 -24.86 -34.19
C SER A 12 -11.97 -23.64 -33.38
N PHE A 13 -13.29 -23.48 -33.29
CA PHE A 13 -13.93 -22.87 -32.13
C PHE A 13 -14.02 -23.93 -31.01
N ASP A 14 -14.11 -23.45 -29.78
CA ASP A 14 -14.36 -24.18 -28.53
C ASP A 14 -13.13 -24.73 -27.78
N HIS A 15 -12.57 -23.88 -26.92
CA HIS A 15 -12.16 -24.30 -25.58
C HIS A 15 -12.26 -23.16 -24.55
N CYS A 16 -13.49 -22.94 -24.04
CA CYS A 16 -13.72 -22.32 -22.74
C CYS A 16 -14.63 -23.26 -21.94
N HIS A 17 -14.05 -24.12 -21.10
CA HIS A 17 -14.82 -25.05 -20.28
C HIS A 17 -15.50 -24.31 -19.11
N ARG A 18 -16.84 -24.27 -19.16
CA ARG A 18 -17.71 -24.04 -18.00
C ARG A 18 -17.59 -25.23 -17.04
N ARG A 19 -17.40 -24.97 -15.75
CA ARG A 19 -17.75 -25.90 -14.65
C ARG A 19 -18.93 -25.32 -13.89
N ASN A 20 -19.98 -26.13 -13.76
CA ASN A 20 -21.17 -25.83 -12.97
C ASN A 20 -20.81 -25.75 -11.48
N ASP A 21 -21.34 -24.73 -10.82
CA ASP A 21 -21.34 -24.54 -9.37
C ASP A 21 -22.54 -25.29 -8.75
N ASP A 22 -22.27 -26.42 -8.10
CA ASP A 22 -23.21 -27.02 -7.16
C ASP A 22 -22.99 -26.42 -5.77
N ARG A 23 -23.97 -25.63 -5.31
CA ARG A 23 -24.04 -25.12 -3.93
C ARG A 23 -24.36 -26.27 -2.98
N GLY A 24 -23.36 -26.68 -2.20
CA GLY A 24 -23.54 -27.48 -1.00
C GLY A 24 -23.05 -26.73 0.24
N THR A 25 -23.96 -26.31 1.11
CA THR A 25 -23.64 -25.81 2.46
C THR A 25 -23.27 -26.98 3.37
N PHE A 26 -22.06 -26.97 3.93
CA PHE A 26 -21.61 -27.92 4.94
C PHE A 26 -21.25 -27.18 6.25
N PRO A 27 -21.66 -27.69 7.42
CA PRO A 27 -21.36 -27.07 8.72
C PRO A 27 -19.89 -27.30 9.09
N ILE A 28 -19.17 -26.24 9.44
CA ILE A 28 -17.81 -26.33 9.97
C ILE A 28 -17.90 -26.72 11.45
N SER A 29 -17.84 -28.03 11.71
CA SER A 29 -17.52 -28.61 13.02
C SER A 29 -16.00 -28.53 13.25
N GLY A 30 -15.59 -28.36 14.50
CA GLY A 30 -14.24 -28.03 14.94
C GLY A 30 -13.14 -28.97 14.43
N TYR A 31 -11.93 -28.41 14.34
CA TYR A 31 -10.71 -29.12 13.96
C TYR A 31 -10.43 -30.28 14.93
N ASP A 32 -10.52 -31.50 14.42
CA ASP A 32 -10.20 -32.75 15.09
C ASP A 32 -8.69 -33.04 14.94
N ASN A 33 -7.96 -33.05 16.05
CA ASN A 33 -6.51 -33.22 16.09
C ASN A 33 -6.19 -34.72 16.16
N LYS A 34 -5.71 -35.31 15.05
CA LYS A 34 -5.40 -36.76 14.92
C LYS A 34 -4.24 -37.28 15.77
N ALA A 35 -3.84 -36.57 16.84
CA ALA A 35 -2.73 -36.93 17.70
C ALA A 35 -3.14 -37.61 19.03
N PHE A 36 -4.44 -37.75 19.32
CA PHE A 36 -4.92 -38.41 20.54
C PHE A 36 -5.61 -39.74 20.20
N ARG A 37 -4.81 -40.79 19.98
CA ARG A 37 -5.28 -42.16 20.20
C ARG A 37 -4.87 -42.57 21.61
N GLN A 38 -5.87 -42.78 22.46
CA GLN A 38 -5.75 -43.54 23.70
C GLN A 38 -5.51 -44.99 23.32
N ASP A 39 -4.26 -45.43 23.36
CA ASP A 39 -3.92 -46.85 23.44
C ASP A 39 -2.83 -46.98 24.51
N GLY A 40 -3.12 -47.81 25.51
CA GLY A 40 -2.33 -47.95 26.72
C GLY A 40 -0.97 -48.60 26.45
N ASP A 41 0.07 -48.01 27.02
CA ASP A 41 1.42 -48.58 27.03
C ASP A 41 2.01 -48.44 28.45
N PRO A 42 2.53 -49.52 29.08
CA PRO A 42 3.00 -49.55 30.46
C PRO A 42 4.41 -48.95 30.65
N LEU A 43 4.71 -47.86 29.93
CA LEU A 43 6.01 -47.17 29.96
C LEU A 43 5.87 -45.68 30.31
N ALA A 44 4.89 -45.33 31.15
CA ALA A 44 4.66 -43.96 31.61
C ALA A 44 5.65 -43.51 32.72
N ASP A 45 6.51 -44.40 33.22
CA ASP A 45 7.38 -44.11 34.38
C ASP A 45 8.79 -43.59 34.04
N ILE A 46 9.14 -43.37 32.76
CA ILE A 46 10.51 -42.95 32.37
C ILE A 46 10.58 -41.53 31.76
N ILE A 47 9.46 -40.85 31.52
CA ILE A 47 9.48 -39.47 31.00
C ILE A 47 8.95 -38.52 32.08
N SER A 48 9.86 -38.04 32.93
CA SER A 48 9.61 -36.86 33.75
C SER A 48 9.22 -35.69 32.85
N LYS A 49 8.06 -35.07 33.10
CA LYS A 49 7.68 -33.79 32.47
C LYS A 49 8.84 -32.79 32.62
N PRO A 50 9.19 -32.02 31.56
CA PRO A 50 10.15 -30.95 31.71
C PRO A 50 9.65 -29.97 32.79
N PRO A 51 10.55 -29.40 33.60
CA PRO A 51 10.15 -28.46 34.64
C PRO A 51 9.38 -27.31 34.01
N LEU A 52 8.24 -26.99 34.60
CA LEU A 52 7.50 -25.77 34.33
C LEU A 52 8.50 -24.62 34.48
N GLN A 53 8.69 -23.82 33.43
CA GLN A 53 9.47 -22.60 33.53
C GLN A 53 8.87 -21.76 34.67
N PRO A 54 9.67 -21.22 35.60
CA PRO A 54 9.14 -20.40 36.67
C PRO A 54 8.40 -19.23 36.03
N GLU A 55 7.14 -19.08 36.45
CA GLU A 55 6.30 -17.92 36.26
C GLU A 55 7.17 -16.67 36.44
N GLU A 56 7.29 -15.81 35.41
CA GLU A 56 8.03 -14.56 35.52
C GLU A 56 7.54 -13.81 36.77
N GLU A 57 8.45 -13.57 37.71
CA GLU A 57 8.14 -12.82 38.92
C GLU A 57 7.39 -11.52 38.54
N PRO A 58 6.32 -11.16 39.26
CA PRO A 58 5.60 -9.93 38.99
C PRO A 58 6.56 -8.76 39.25
N VAL A 59 7.03 -8.15 38.15
CA VAL A 59 7.80 -6.89 38.16
C VAL A 59 7.11 -5.93 39.14
N PRO A 60 7.84 -5.38 40.14
CA PRO A 60 7.22 -4.58 41.18
C PRO A 60 6.45 -3.43 40.55
N LYS A 61 5.12 -3.49 40.66
CA LYS A 61 4.17 -2.47 40.18
C LYS A 61 4.30 -1.21 41.01
N GLY A 62 5.40 -0.48 40.82
CA GLY A 62 5.45 0.93 41.14
C GLY A 62 4.45 1.64 40.23
N LYS A 63 3.28 1.99 40.75
CA LYS A 63 2.26 2.77 40.05
C LYS A 63 2.81 4.18 39.76
N PHE A 64 3.64 4.33 38.74
CA PHE A 64 3.94 5.63 38.17
C PHE A 64 2.71 6.06 37.37
N LYS A 65 1.73 6.66 38.04
CA LYS A 65 0.59 7.30 37.38
C LYS A 65 1.12 8.50 36.58
N MET A 66 1.55 8.25 35.34
CA MET A 66 1.81 9.31 34.37
C MET A 66 0.56 10.18 34.19
N SER A 67 0.77 11.47 34.01
CA SER A 67 -0.27 12.49 33.94
C SER A 67 -1.17 12.26 32.71
N ARG A 68 -2.46 12.63 32.80
CA ARG A 68 -3.40 12.63 31.66
C ARG A 68 -2.81 13.33 30.42
N LYS A 69 -1.94 14.31 30.64
CA LYS A 69 -1.17 15.03 29.62
C LYS A 69 -0.24 14.14 28.80
N GLU A 70 0.36 13.09 29.39
CA GLU A 70 1.25 12.15 28.69
C GLU A 70 0.49 11.21 27.77
N LYS A 71 -0.65 10.70 28.25
CA LYS A 71 -1.57 9.89 27.43
C LYS A 71 -2.04 10.67 26.21
N TRP A 72 -2.46 11.93 26.41
CA TRP A 72 -2.90 12.79 25.32
C TRP A 72 -1.75 13.12 24.36
N ARG A 73 -0.53 13.35 24.85
CA ARG A 73 0.67 13.55 24.00
C ARG A 73 0.91 12.35 23.08
N ILE A 74 0.85 11.12 23.61
CA ILE A 74 1.02 9.91 22.80
C ILE A 74 -0.08 9.80 21.74
N LEU A 75 -1.35 9.95 22.15
CA LEU A 75 -2.49 9.88 21.21
C LEU A 75 -2.42 10.97 20.13
N LYS A 76 -2.01 12.19 20.49
CA LYS A 76 -1.73 13.28 19.56
C LYS A 76 -0.69 12.84 18.53
N ASN A 77 0.43 12.26 18.97
CA ASN A 77 1.49 11.81 18.07
C ASN A 77 1.06 10.69 17.11
N ILE A 78 0.28 9.72 17.61
CA ILE A 78 -0.30 8.67 16.75
C ILE A 78 -1.22 9.31 15.69
N ALA A 79 -2.10 10.22 16.10
CA ALA A 79 -2.96 10.95 15.17
C ALA A 79 -2.17 11.79 14.16
N THR A 80 -1.09 12.44 14.59
CA THR A 80 -0.18 13.22 13.74
C THR A 80 0.47 12.35 12.67
N ILE A 81 1.02 11.18 13.03
CA ILE A 81 1.62 10.26 12.05
C ILE A 81 0.56 9.75 11.08
N SER A 82 -0.58 9.30 11.56
CA SER A 82 -1.67 8.80 10.72
C SER A 82 -2.14 9.84 9.70
N PHE A 83 -2.33 11.08 10.15
CA PHE A 83 -2.77 12.17 9.28
C PHE A 83 -1.70 12.60 8.27
N ALA A 84 -0.42 12.65 8.66
CA ALA A 84 0.66 12.93 7.75
C ALA A 84 0.81 11.86 6.67
N PHE A 85 0.72 10.58 7.04
CA PHE A 85 0.73 9.46 6.09
C PHE A 85 -0.47 9.49 5.16
N MET A 86 -1.65 9.82 5.68
CA MET A 86 -2.84 10.00 4.84
C MET A 86 -2.58 11.06 3.76
N ILE A 87 -2.12 12.26 4.12
CA ILE A 87 -1.82 13.33 3.15
C ILE A 87 -0.73 12.93 2.16
N GLN A 88 0.34 12.29 2.65
CA GLN A 88 1.44 11.83 1.81
C GLN A 88 0.95 10.85 0.74
N PHE A 89 0.20 9.83 1.16
CA PHE A 89 -0.27 8.79 0.27
C PHE A 89 -1.45 9.23 -0.59
N THR A 90 -2.16 10.30 -0.22
CA THR A 90 -3.13 10.95 -1.12
C THR A 90 -2.43 11.42 -2.40
N SER A 91 -1.25 12.02 -2.27
CA SER A 91 -0.43 12.42 -3.40
C SER A 91 0.12 11.21 -4.17
N PHE A 92 0.76 10.26 -3.47
CA PHE A 92 1.42 9.13 -4.14
C PHE A 92 0.43 8.19 -4.82
N GLN A 93 -0.65 7.79 -4.13
CA GLN A 93 -1.65 6.86 -4.66
C GLN A 93 -2.45 7.49 -5.79
N GLY A 94 -2.86 8.77 -5.63
CA GLY A 94 -3.54 9.50 -6.71
C GLY A 94 -2.68 9.63 -7.96
N THR A 95 -1.38 9.90 -7.79
CA THR A 95 -0.41 9.90 -8.89
C THR A 95 -0.25 8.51 -9.50
N ALA A 96 -0.06 7.47 -8.68
CA ALA A 96 0.14 6.10 -9.12
C ALA A 96 -1.03 5.57 -9.95
N ASN A 97 -2.26 5.86 -9.52
CA ASN A 97 -3.48 5.46 -10.23
C ASN A 97 -3.59 6.12 -11.60
N LEU A 98 -3.04 7.33 -11.79
CA LEU A 98 -3.03 8.03 -13.06
C LEU A 98 -1.84 7.67 -13.96
N GLN A 99 -0.77 7.05 -13.44
CA GLN A 99 0.51 6.90 -14.15
C GLN A 99 0.39 6.25 -15.53
N SER A 100 -0.33 5.13 -15.62
CA SER A 100 -0.49 4.41 -16.88
C SER A 100 -1.25 5.21 -17.93
N SER A 101 -2.12 6.14 -17.51
CA SER A 101 -2.90 7.00 -18.39
C SER A 101 -2.12 8.27 -18.80
N ILE A 102 -1.54 9.00 -17.85
CA ILE A 102 -0.87 10.29 -18.12
C ILE A 102 0.52 10.11 -18.76
N ASN A 103 1.16 8.97 -18.50
CA ASN A 103 2.51 8.60 -18.99
C ASN A 103 2.47 7.28 -19.78
N ALA A 104 1.46 7.12 -20.64
CA ALA A 104 1.26 5.91 -21.45
C ALA A 104 2.34 5.69 -22.52
N LYS A 105 2.98 6.79 -22.99
CA LYS A 105 3.98 6.74 -24.06
C LYS A 105 5.13 5.78 -23.71
N ASP A 106 5.35 4.79 -24.58
CA ASP A 106 6.37 3.75 -24.42
C ASP A 106 6.29 2.96 -23.09
N GLY A 107 5.14 2.99 -22.40
CA GLY A 107 4.95 2.35 -21.09
C GLY A 107 5.67 3.04 -19.92
N LEU A 108 6.09 4.30 -20.10
CA LEU A 108 6.92 5.04 -19.14
C LEU A 108 6.37 5.02 -17.70
N GLY A 109 5.07 5.29 -17.50
CA GLY A 109 4.46 5.30 -16.16
C GLY A 109 4.42 3.92 -15.49
N THR A 110 4.18 2.86 -16.25
CA THR A 110 4.19 1.48 -15.73
C THR A 110 5.61 1.05 -15.39
N SER A 111 6.59 1.39 -16.24
CA SER A 111 8.01 1.11 -15.97
C SER A 111 8.52 1.86 -14.75
N SER A 112 8.13 3.13 -14.55
CA SER A 112 8.56 3.88 -13.37
C SER A 112 7.96 3.33 -12.07
N LEU A 113 6.66 2.97 -12.06
CA LEU A 113 6.04 2.30 -10.92
C LEU A 113 6.71 0.95 -10.61
N SER A 114 7.04 0.19 -11.65
CA SER A 114 7.78 -1.07 -11.48
C SER A 114 9.15 -0.83 -10.84
N ALA A 115 9.85 0.25 -11.23
CA ALA A 115 11.12 0.63 -10.63
C ALA A 115 10.98 1.03 -9.14
N VAL A 116 9.89 1.71 -8.74
CA VAL A 116 9.59 2.01 -7.33
C VAL A 116 9.53 0.72 -6.51
N TYR A 117 8.74 -0.26 -6.96
CA TYR A 117 8.56 -1.52 -6.24
C TYR A 117 9.84 -2.37 -6.22
N ALA A 118 10.58 -2.44 -7.34
CA ALA A 118 11.86 -3.14 -7.39
C ALA A 118 12.89 -2.51 -6.43
N ALA A 119 12.98 -1.18 -6.39
CA ALA A 119 13.85 -0.47 -5.47
C ALA A 119 13.41 -0.63 -4.00
N LEU A 120 12.10 -0.69 -3.72
CA LEU A 120 11.58 -1.00 -2.39
C LEU A 120 12.05 -2.36 -1.89
N VAL A 121 11.97 -3.40 -2.73
CA VAL A 121 12.44 -4.75 -2.37
C VAL A 121 13.93 -4.74 -2.00
N ILE A 122 14.76 -4.07 -2.82
CA ILE A 122 16.19 -3.93 -2.55
C ILE A 122 16.44 -3.13 -1.26
N SER A 123 15.66 -2.07 -1.03
CA SER A 123 15.77 -1.18 0.11
C SER A 123 15.57 -1.91 1.44
N CYS A 124 14.62 -2.86 1.50
CA CYS A 124 14.25 -3.61 2.72
C CYS A 124 15.42 -4.32 3.42
N ILE A 125 16.51 -4.65 2.73
CA ILE A 125 17.61 -5.43 3.30
C ILE A 125 18.50 -4.57 4.21
N PHE A 126 18.84 -3.34 3.80
CA PHE A 126 19.90 -2.55 4.45
C PHE A 126 19.47 -1.14 4.85
N VAL A 127 18.61 -0.51 4.07
CA VAL A 127 18.31 0.92 4.20
C VAL A 127 17.56 1.24 5.50
N PRO A 128 16.52 0.48 5.92
CA PRO A 128 15.83 0.73 7.19
C PRO A 128 16.76 0.72 8.41
N THR A 129 17.57 -0.33 8.54
CA THR A 129 18.47 -0.52 9.68
C THR A 129 19.56 0.56 9.71
N PHE A 130 20.10 0.92 8.55
CA PHE A 130 21.12 1.95 8.44
C PHE A 130 20.57 3.35 8.79
N LEU A 131 19.43 3.73 8.20
CA LEU A 131 18.79 5.02 8.43
C LEU A 131 18.35 5.17 9.88
N ILE A 132 17.61 4.22 10.45
CA ILE A 132 17.07 4.35 11.82
C ILE A 132 18.19 4.45 12.87
N LYS A 133 19.34 3.78 12.64
CA LYS A 133 20.49 3.87 13.55
C LYS A 133 21.21 5.21 13.47
N ARG A 134 21.22 5.87 12.31
CA ARG A 134 21.94 7.13 12.05
C ARG A 134 21.05 8.37 12.26
N LEU A 135 19.81 8.28 11.80
CA LEU A 135 18.77 9.30 11.82
C LEU A 135 17.68 8.76 12.72
N THR A 136 17.43 9.42 13.86
CA THR A 136 16.36 8.99 14.79
C THR A 136 15.04 8.74 14.05
N VAL A 137 14.13 7.96 14.63
CA VAL A 137 12.86 7.54 13.99
C VAL A 137 12.12 8.71 13.32
N LYS A 138 12.05 9.87 14.00
CA LYS A 138 11.45 11.10 13.48
C LYS A 138 12.12 11.60 12.19
N TRP A 139 13.45 11.73 12.19
CA TRP A 139 14.18 12.24 11.03
C TRP A 139 14.24 11.24 9.87
N THR A 140 14.24 9.93 10.19
CA THR A 140 14.06 8.90 9.17
C THR A 140 12.71 9.05 8.47
N LEU A 141 11.62 9.31 9.21
CA LEU A 141 10.31 9.59 8.60
C LEU A 141 10.36 10.84 7.71
N CYS A 142 10.88 11.97 8.19
CA CYS A 142 10.98 13.20 7.40
C CYS A 142 11.74 12.99 6.09
N PHE A 143 12.94 12.41 6.16
CA PHE A 143 13.78 12.17 4.99
C PHE A 143 13.09 11.23 4.00
N SER A 144 12.52 10.14 4.50
CA SER A 144 11.89 9.14 3.65
C SER A 144 10.62 9.65 2.96
N LEU A 145 9.81 10.47 3.64
CA LEU A 145 8.65 11.15 3.05
C LEU A 145 9.08 12.17 1.98
N PHE A 146 10.18 12.89 2.23
CA PHE A 146 10.72 13.86 1.28
C PHE A 146 11.22 13.20 -0.02
N CYS A 147 11.70 11.95 0.01
CA CYS A 147 12.10 11.19 -1.17
C CYS A 147 10.99 11.02 -2.22
N TYR A 148 9.72 11.22 -1.85
CA TYR A 148 8.59 11.18 -2.78
C TYR A 148 8.46 12.46 -3.62
N ALA A 149 8.94 13.61 -3.12
CA ALA A 149 8.77 14.89 -3.81
C ALA A 149 9.38 14.90 -5.22
N PRO A 150 10.61 14.38 -5.46
CA PRO A 150 11.17 14.32 -6.81
C PRO A 150 10.33 13.51 -7.80
N TYR A 151 9.67 12.44 -7.33
CA TYR A 151 8.80 11.62 -8.17
C TYR A 151 7.49 12.30 -8.55
N ILE A 152 6.98 13.22 -7.72
CA ILE A 152 5.84 14.04 -8.13
C ILE A 152 6.31 15.22 -9.00
N ALA A 153 7.47 15.81 -8.69
CA ALA A 153 8.04 16.90 -9.47
C ALA A 153 8.43 16.48 -10.90
N SER A 154 8.90 15.24 -11.08
CA SER A 154 9.19 14.69 -12.41
C SER A 154 7.97 14.61 -13.32
N GLN A 155 6.74 14.79 -12.79
CA GLN A 155 5.53 14.73 -13.59
C GLN A 155 5.34 15.99 -14.43
N LEU A 156 6.02 17.08 -14.06
CA LEU A 156 6.10 18.30 -14.87
C LEU A 156 6.93 18.09 -16.15
N TYR A 157 7.85 17.12 -16.13
CA TYR A 157 8.67 16.76 -17.30
C TYR A 157 8.94 15.24 -17.35
N PRO A 158 7.92 14.44 -17.73
CA PRO A 158 7.99 12.99 -17.65
C PRO A 158 8.85 12.44 -18.79
N ARG A 159 10.06 12.00 -18.46
CA ARG A 159 10.98 11.28 -19.34
C ARG A 159 11.53 10.07 -18.61
N PHE A 160 12.00 9.06 -19.36
CA PHE A 160 12.63 7.88 -18.77
C PHE A 160 13.76 8.23 -17.79
N TYR A 161 14.61 9.20 -18.15
CA TYR A 161 15.76 9.60 -17.34
C TYR A 161 15.40 10.53 -16.16
N THR A 162 14.18 11.06 -16.06
CA THR A 162 13.73 11.83 -14.89
C THR A 162 12.87 10.96 -13.97
N LEU A 163 11.91 10.24 -14.55
CA LEU A 163 10.87 9.52 -13.83
C LEU A 163 11.37 8.22 -13.19
N ILE A 164 12.20 7.44 -13.90
CA ILE A 164 12.73 6.17 -13.36
C ILE A 164 13.68 6.41 -12.20
N PRO A 165 14.68 7.31 -12.29
CA PRO A 165 15.55 7.60 -11.15
C PRO A 165 14.78 8.16 -9.96
N ALA A 166 13.78 9.02 -10.20
CA ALA A 166 12.92 9.50 -9.14
C ALA A 166 12.11 8.36 -8.49
N GLY A 167 11.59 7.41 -9.28
CA GLY A 167 10.89 6.23 -8.78
C GLY A 167 11.79 5.33 -7.92
N ILE A 168 13.04 5.12 -8.35
CA ILE A 168 14.04 4.39 -7.56
C ILE A 168 14.26 5.11 -6.21
N LEU A 169 14.40 6.44 -6.21
CA LEU A 169 14.54 7.22 -4.98
C LEU A 169 13.35 7.04 -4.03
N VAL A 170 12.12 7.02 -4.55
CA VAL A 170 10.93 6.70 -3.74
C VAL A 170 11.02 5.30 -3.15
N GLY A 171 11.35 4.29 -3.95
CA GLY A 171 11.46 2.91 -3.47
C GLY A 171 12.52 2.77 -2.37
N LEU A 172 13.66 3.45 -2.51
CA LEU A 172 14.68 3.50 -1.48
C LEU A 172 14.18 4.17 -0.18
N GLY A 173 13.37 5.23 -0.28
CA GLY A 173 12.73 5.88 0.87
C GLY A 173 11.55 5.10 1.48
N ALA A 174 10.85 4.28 0.70
CA ALA A 174 9.62 3.62 1.14
C ALA A 174 9.86 2.60 2.27
N ALA A 175 10.88 1.75 2.14
CA ALA A 175 11.19 0.76 3.19
C ALA A 175 11.56 1.38 4.56
N PRO A 176 12.51 2.34 4.66
CA PRO A 176 12.82 2.99 5.93
C PRO A 176 11.65 3.78 6.50
N MET A 177 10.78 4.36 5.66
CA MET A 177 9.55 5.01 6.11
C MET A 177 8.63 4.04 6.85
N TRP A 178 8.29 2.90 6.24
CA TRP A 178 7.41 1.90 6.84
C TRP A 178 8.00 1.30 8.12
N ALA A 179 9.31 1.02 8.11
CA ALA A 179 9.99 0.52 9.30
C ALA A 179 10.01 1.54 10.45
N ALA A 180 10.27 2.81 10.15
CA ALA A 180 10.28 3.88 11.16
C ALA A 180 8.87 4.13 11.72
N GLN A 181 7.84 4.11 10.87
CA GLN A 181 6.45 4.22 11.29
C GLN A 181 6.05 3.08 12.23
N ALA A 182 6.33 1.84 11.84
CA ALA A 182 6.00 0.67 12.65
C ALA A 182 6.73 0.71 14.00
N THR A 183 8.01 1.10 13.98
CA THR A 183 8.81 1.28 15.20
C THR A 183 8.20 2.34 16.12
N TYR A 184 7.81 3.49 15.57
CA TYR A 184 7.19 4.57 16.33
C TYR A 184 5.91 4.08 17.02
N LEU A 185 4.99 3.47 16.26
CA LEU A 185 3.70 3.00 16.77
C LEU A 185 3.88 1.95 17.87
N THR A 186 4.75 0.97 17.66
CA THR A 186 5.01 -0.09 18.64
C THR A 186 5.62 0.47 19.92
N GLN A 187 6.60 1.35 19.82
CA GLN A 187 7.24 1.95 21.01
C GLN A 187 6.27 2.88 21.75
N ALA A 188 5.49 3.69 21.03
CA ALA A 188 4.45 4.54 21.62
C ALA A 188 3.35 3.71 22.30
N ALA A 189 2.94 2.58 21.70
CA ALA A 189 1.99 1.64 22.28
C ALA A 189 2.54 0.98 23.56
N ALA A 190 3.81 0.57 23.56
CA ALA A 190 4.46 -0.01 24.73
C ALA A 190 4.52 0.97 25.91
N VAL A 191 4.82 2.25 25.64
CA VAL A 191 4.75 3.30 26.68
C VAL A 191 3.30 3.47 27.13
N TYR A 192 2.35 3.63 26.21
CA TYR A 192 0.95 3.86 26.53
C TYR A 192 0.34 2.74 27.37
N ALA A 193 0.61 1.48 27.03
CA ALA A 193 0.17 0.29 27.74
C ALA A 193 0.62 0.27 29.21
N LYS A 194 1.89 0.67 29.47
CA LYS A 194 2.40 0.84 30.83
C LYS A 194 1.64 1.93 31.60
N LEU A 195 1.17 2.99 30.93
CA LEU A 195 0.43 4.09 31.59
C LEU A 195 -1.05 3.76 31.85
N THR A 196 -1.61 2.81 31.11
CA THR A 196 -3.02 2.40 31.20
C THR A 196 -3.22 1.07 31.90
N ASP A 197 -2.14 0.37 32.29
CA ASP A 197 -2.17 -0.98 32.87
C ASP A 197 -2.95 -1.95 31.96
N GLN A 198 -2.69 -1.87 30.65
CA GLN A 198 -3.28 -2.71 29.61
C GLN A 198 -2.22 -3.58 28.93
N PRO A 199 -2.60 -4.74 28.36
CA PRO A 199 -1.67 -5.57 27.60
C PRO A 199 -1.12 -4.81 26.38
N VAL A 200 0.20 -4.87 26.18
CA VAL A 200 0.89 -4.13 25.11
C VAL A 200 0.36 -4.51 23.73
N ASP A 201 0.17 -5.81 23.48
CA ASP A 201 -0.26 -6.32 22.17
C ASP A 201 -1.60 -5.75 21.73
N GLY A 202 -2.55 -5.61 22.66
CA GLY A 202 -3.86 -5.01 22.37
C GLY A 202 -3.77 -3.54 21.98
N ILE A 203 -2.87 -2.77 22.62
CA ILE A 203 -2.67 -1.36 22.28
C ILE A 203 -1.94 -1.22 20.94
N VAL A 204 -0.94 -2.06 20.68
CA VAL A 204 -0.20 -2.08 19.40
C VAL A 204 -1.19 -2.28 18.25
N VAL A 205 -2.01 -3.34 18.30
CA VAL A 205 -3.01 -3.63 17.27
C VAL A 205 -3.98 -2.46 17.10
N ARG A 206 -4.42 -1.82 18.20
CA ARG A 206 -5.32 -0.66 18.13
C ARG A 206 -4.69 0.56 17.46
N PHE A 207 -3.43 0.87 17.76
CA PHE A 207 -2.72 1.99 17.15
C PHE A 207 -2.45 1.75 15.66
N PHE A 208 -2.03 0.54 15.28
CA PHE A 208 -1.90 0.16 13.88
C PHE A 208 -3.24 0.18 13.16
N GLY A 209 -4.32 -0.30 13.78
CA GLY A 209 -5.66 -0.25 13.22
C GLY A 209 -6.13 1.17 12.94
N PHE A 210 -5.94 2.10 13.88
CA PHE A 210 -6.26 3.51 13.66
C PHE A 210 -5.40 4.14 12.55
N PHE A 211 -4.10 3.81 12.52
CA PHE A 211 -3.20 4.28 11.48
C PHE A 211 -3.62 3.78 10.09
N PHE A 212 -3.84 2.48 9.93
CA PHE A 212 -4.22 1.90 8.65
C PHE A 212 -5.63 2.34 8.22
N LEU A 213 -6.55 2.55 9.16
CA LEU A 213 -7.85 3.16 8.85
C LEU A 213 -7.68 4.52 8.17
N ALA A 214 -6.85 5.40 8.75
CA ALA A 214 -6.59 6.71 8.14
C ALA A 214 -5.84 6.58 6.81
N TRP A 215 -4.79 5.76 6.76
CA TRP A 215 -3.98 5.57 5.55
C TRP A 215 -4.79 5.02 4.37
N GLN A 216 -5.69 4.07 4.58
CA GLN A 216 -6.54 3.53 3.51
C GLN A 216 -7.45 4.61 2.87
N THR A 217 -7.86 5.63 3.62
CA THR A 217 -8.67 6.72 3.04
C THR A 217 -7.88 7.61 2.08
N ALA A 218 -6.54 7.54 2.09
CA ALA A 218 -5.69 8.34 1.23
C ALA A 218 -5.99 8.15 -0.26
N GLU A 219 -6.31 6.92 -0.68
CA GLU A 219 -6.67 6.59 -2.07
C GLU A 219 -7.96 7.30 -2.52
N LEU A 220 -8.95 7.39 -1.64
CA LEU A 220 -10.20 8.10 -1.91
C LEU A 220 -9.92 9.58 -2.19
N TRP A 221 -9.13 10.23 -1.33
CA TRP A 221 -8.76 11.63 -1.50
C TRP A 221 -7.89 11.85 -2.75
N GLY A 222 -6.97 10.93 -3.04
CA GLY A 222 -6.11 11.01 -4.22
C GLY A 222 -6.93 10.99 -5.50
N ASN A 223 -7.81 10.00 -5.63
CA ASN A 223 -8.71 9.87 -6.77
C ASN A 223 -9.72 11.03 -6.86
N LEU A 224 -10.21 11.53 -5.73
CA LEU A 224 -11.09 12.71 -5.70
C LEU A 224 -10.38 13.94 -6.27
N ILE A 225 -9.16 14.25 -5.84
CA ILE A 225 -8.37 15.38 -6.36
C ILE A 225 -8.16 15.22 -7.87
N SER A 226 -7.74 14.03 -8.32
CA SER A 226 -7.59 13.74 -9.76
C SER A 226 -8.88 13.99 -10.53
N SER A 227 -10.00 13.48 -10.03
CA SER A 227 -11.29 13.64 -10.69
C SER A 227 -11.73 15.11 -10.75
N LEU A 228 -11.54 15.90 -9.69
CA LEU A 228 -11.96 17.30 -9.65
C LEU A 228 -11.14 18.16 -10.61
N VAL A 229 -9.84 17.93 -10.72
CA VAL A 229 -9.00 18.71 -11.64
C VAL A 229 -9.29 18.32 -13.09
N LEU A 230 -9.34 17.03 -13.40
CA LEU A 230 -9.61 16.55 -14.77
C LEU A 230 -11.06 16.87 -15.21
N SER A 231 -12.03 16.89 -14.29
CA SER A 231 -13.43 17.22 -14.60
C SER A 231 -13.71 18.73 -14.72
N ASN A 232 -12.88 19.58 -14.12
CA ASN A 232 -12.98 21.04 -14.29
C ASN A 232 -12.12 21.56 -15.44
N GLY A 233 -11.22 20.73 -15.97
CA GLY A 233 -10.36 21.04 -17.11
C GLY A 233 -11.13 21.14 -18.43
N VAL A 234 -10.37 21.40 -19.51
CA VAL A 234 -10.91 21.50 -20.88
C VAL A 234 -11.57 20.18 -21.32
N HIS A 235 -11.18 19.06 -20.69
CA HIS A 235 -11.73 17.73 -20.92
C HIS A 235 -13.00 17.41 -20.11
N GLY A 236 -13.31 18.18 -19.07
CA GLY A 236 -14.47 17.94 -18.21
C GLY A 236 -15.59 18.99 -18.34
N GLY A 237 -15.28 20.17 -18.86
CA GLY A 237 -16.23 21.25 -19.19
C GLY A 237 -16.93 21.11 -20.54
N GLY A 238 -17.27 19.89 -20.94
CA GLY A 238 -17.86 19.64 -22.25
C GLY A 238 -18.53 18.28 -22.31
N SER A 239 -19.80 18.25 -21.92
CA SER A 239 -20.77 17.44 -22.65
C SER A 239 -20.78 17.91 -24.11
N GLN A 240 -19.74 17.59 -24.89
CA GLN A 240 -20.01 17.16 -26.24
C GLN A 240 -20.78 15.86 -26.05
N SER A 241 -22.10 15.97 -26.17
CA SER A 241 -22.97 14.86 -26.53
C SER A 241 -22.57 14.36 -27.92
N ASN A 242 -21.33 13.91 -28.08
CA ASN A 242 -21.06 12.87 -29.03
C ASN A 242 -21.71 11.67 -28.37
N ASN A 243 -22.87 11.27 -28.89
CA ASN A 243 -23.41 9.93 -28.69
C ASN A 243 -22.33 8.95 -29.15
N HIS A 244 -21.32 8.71 -28.32
CA HIS A 244 -20.45 7.57 -28.45
C HIS A 244 -21.29 6.41 -27.93
N THR A 245 -22.21 5.95 -28.77
CA THR A 245 -22.75 4.60 -28.66
C THR A 245 -21.55 3.68 -28.79
N MET A 246 -20.99 3.30 -27.63
CA MET A 246 -20.06 2.19 -27.53
C MET A 246 -20.69 1.03 -28.29
N SER A 247 -19.99 0.52 -29.30
CA SER A 247 -20.55 -0.56 -30.09
C SER A 247 -20.67 -1.80 -29.20
N ASP A 248 -21.67 -2.65 -29.46
CA ASP A 248 -21.79 -3.93 -28.74
C ASP A 248 -20.52 -4.78 -28.87
N GLU A 249 -19.74 -4.56 -29.93
CA GLU A 249 -18.46 -5.22 -30.17
C GLU A 249 -17.36 -4.72 -29.21
N ASP A 250 -17.30 -3.41 -28.90
CA ASP A 250 -16.38 -2.86 -27.91
C ASP A 250 -16.70 -3.36 -26.49
N LEU A 251 -17.99 -3.55 -26.18
CA LEU A 251 -18.44 -4.08 -24.90
C LEU A 251 -18.14 -5.56 -24.73
N ARG A 252 -18.11 -6.34 -25.82
CA ARG A 252 -17.79 -7.78 -25.80
C ARG A 252 -16.37 -8.09 -25.36
N VAL A 253 -15.44 -7.16 -25.56
CA VAL A 253 -14.03 -7.27 -25.20
C VAL A 253 -13.70 -6.63 -23.84
N CYS A 254 -14.70 -6.15 -23.10
CA CYS A 254 -14.54 -5.66 -21.74
C CYS A 254 -14.72 -6.80 -20.70
N GLY A 255 -14.29 -6.58 -19.45
CA GLY A 255 -14.50 -7.52 -18.35
C GLY A 255 -13.71 -8.82 -18.50
N SER A 256 -14.39 -9.97 -18.39
CA SER A 256 -13.74 -11.30 -18.45
C SER A 256 -13.10 -11.62 -19.80
N ASN A 257 -13.49 -10.92 -20.86
CA ASN A 257 -12.99 -11.12 -22.23
C ASN A 257 -11.89 -10.13 -22.60
N PHE A 258 -11.40 -9.32 -21.65
CA PHE A 258 -10.35 -8.35 -21.91
C PHE A 258 -9.02 -9.04 -22.24
N CYS A 259 -8.55 -8.86 -23.49
CA CYS A 259 -7.31 -9.46 -23.97
C CYS A 259 -6.22 -8.39 -24.20
N VAL A 260 -5.20 -8.41 -23.34
CA VAL A 260 -4.05 -7.47 -23.38
C VAL A 260 -3.15 -7.66 -24.61
N LEU A 261 -3.14 -8.86 -25.20
CA LEU A 261 -2.19 -9.27 -26.25
C LEU A 261 -2.71 -9.12 -27.69
N GLY A 262 -4.00 -8.82 -27.89
CA GLY A 262 -4.62 -8.78 -29.22
C GLY A 262 -5.66 -7.69 -29.45
N GLY A 263 -5.95 -6.84 -28.46
CA GLY A 263 -6.86 -5.71 -28.63
C GLY A 263 -6.15 -4.51 -29.26
N SER A 264 -6.75 -3.93 -30.31
CA SER A 264 -6.48 -2.54 -30.67
C SER A 264 -6.47 -1.70 -29.39
N GLN A 265 -5.42 -0.89 -29.21
CA GLN A 265 -5.36 0.08 -28.12
C GLN A 265 -6.71 0.76 -28.00
N SER A 266 -7.26 0.85 -26.79
CA SER A 266 -8.49 1.58 -26.52
C SER A 266 -8.30 3.01 -27.03
N GLY A 267 -8.75 3.29 -28.26
CA GLY A 267 -8.51 4.54 -28.98
C GLY A 267 -9.28 5.73 -28.42
N ASN A 268 -9.76 5.62 -27.17
CA ASN A 268 -10.61 6.59 -26.49
C ASN A 268 -9.90 7.26 -25.29
N LEU A 269 -8.65 6.90 -24.98
CA LEU A 269 -7.87 7.58 -23.94
C LEU A 269 -6.92 8.60 -24.56
N GLU A 270 -7.45 9.81 -24.77
CA GLU A 270 -6.62 10.98 -25.07
C GLU A 270 -5.87 11.41 -23.80
N ARG A 271 -4.58 11.72 -23.92
CA ARG A 271 -3.78 12.19 -22.78
C ARG A 271 -4.30 13.57 -22.34
N PRO A 272 -4.55 13.80 -21.04
CA PRO A 272 -4.91 15.12 -20.54
C PRO A 272 -3.86 16.19 -20.93
N PRO A 273 -4.28 17.45 -21.09
CA PRO A 273 -3.41 18.53 -21.49
C PRO A 273 -2.42 18.81 -20.35
N ASP A 274 -1.23 19.28 -20.70
CA ASP A 274 -0.15 19.46 -19.73
C ASP A 274 -0.54 20.41 -18.58
N SER A 275 -1.44 21.37 -18.82
CA SER A 275 -1.96 22.27 -17.78
C SER A 275 -2.66 21.54 -16.63
N GLU A 276 -3.49 20.53 -16.92
CA GLU A 276 -4.22 19.76 -15.91
C GLU A 276 -3.26 18.84 -15.14
N ILE A 277 -2.28 18.25 -15.84
CA ILE A 277 -1.23 17.44 -15.21
C ILE A 277 -0.38 18.30 -14.27
N TYR A 278 -0.05 19.53 -14.67
CA TYR A 278 0.71 20.46 -13.84
C TYR A 278 -0.07 20.88 -12.60
N GLU A 279 -1.35 21.16 -12.74
CA GLU A 279 -2.22 21.51 -11.61
C GLU A 279 -2.29 20.38 -10.57
N ILE A 280 -2.55 19.14 -11.00
CA ILE A 280 -2.56 17.96 -10.12
C ILE A 280 -1.18 17.77 -9.46
N SER A 281 -0.10 17.88 -10.23
CA SER A 281 1.27 17.67 -9.73
C SER A 281 1.66 18.70 -8.68
N ILE A 282 1.27 19.97 -8.84
CA ILE A 282 1.53 21.03 -7.86
C ILE A 282 0.73 20.80 -6.57
N ILE A 283 -0.55 20.43 -6.67
CA ILE A 283 -1.39 20.10 -5.51
C ILE A 283 -0.74 18.96 -4.71
N TYR A 284 -0.31 17.91 -5.40
CA TYR A 284 0.35 16.76 -4.79
C TYR A 284 1.73 17.08 -4.19
N LEU A 285 2.52 17.94 -4.82
CA LEU A 285 3.76 18.43 -4.22
C LEU A 285 3.50 19.22 -2.93
N ALA A 286 2.46 20.05 -2.91
CA ALA A 286 2.06 20.77 -1.70
C ALA A 286 1.64 19.80 -0.59
N CYS A 287 0.89 18.73 -0.91
CA CYS A 287 0.56 17.67 0.05
C CYS A 287 1.80 17.05 0.68
N ILE A 288 2.83 16.71 -0.12
CA ILE A 288 4.08 16.14 0.40
C ILE A 288 4.79 17.14 1.32
N ALA A 289 4.90 18.40 0.91
CA ALA A 289 5.55 19.44 1.72
C ALA A 289 4.83 19.63 3.08
N VAL A 290 3.49 19.62 3.07
CA VAL A 290 2.66 19.70 4.28
C VAL A 290 2.86 18.46 5.16
N ALA A 291 2.83 17.25 4.59
CA ALA A 291 3.04 16.02 5.34
C ALA A 291 4.41 15.97 6.03
N VAL A 292 5.47 16.33 5.30
CA VAL A 292 6.83 16.42 5.85
C VAL A 292 6.89 17.47 6.97
N SER A 293 6.27 18.63 6.78
CA SER A 293 6.22 19.70 7.79
C SER A 293 5.47 19.26 9.06
N ILE A 294 4.35 18.54 8.91
CA ILE A 294 3.59 17.98 10.03
C ILE A 294 4.48 17.06 10.87
N ILE A 295 5.21 16.13 10.24
CA ILE A 295 6.13 15.25 10.97
C ILE A 295 7.29 16.05 11.59
N ALA A 296 7.87 16.99 10.86
CA ALA A 296 9.02 17.76 11.33
C ALA A 296 8.69 18.61 12.58
N PHE A 297 7.52 19.24 12.63
CA PHE A 297 7.17 20.19 13.69
C PHE A 297 6.25 19.61 14.78
N LEU A 298 5.27 18.76 14.42
CA LEU A 298 4.23 18.32 15.37
C LEU A 298 4.56 16.99 16.03
N LEU A 299 5.38 16.16 15.40
CA LEU A 299 5.76 14.86 15.94
C LEU A 299 6.86 15.01 17.01
N ASP A 300 6.57 14.55 18.22
CA ASP A 300 7.58 14.47 19.26
C ASP A 300 8.55 13.30 18.95
N PRO A 301 9.88 13.52 18.99
CA PRO A 301 10.82 12.44 18.80
C PRO A 301 10.69 11.42 19.94
N LEU A 302 10.89 10.14 19.63
CA LEU A 302 11.08 9.16 20.69
C LEU A 302 12.42 9.45 21.33
N SER A 303 12.40 9.94 22.57
CA SER A 303 13.58 9.91 23.42
C SER A 303 13.93 8.45 23.67
N ARG A 304 15.19 8.11 23.44
CA ARG A 304 15.76 6.86 23.92
C ARG A 304 15.78 6.84 25.45
#